data_AF-A0A8K0EVT6-F1
#
_entry.id   AF-A0A8K0EVT6-F1
#
_cell.length_a   1.000
_cell.length_b   1.000
_cell.length_c   1.000
_cell.angle_alpha   90.00
_cell.angle_beta   90.00
_cell.angle_gamma   90.00
#
_symmetry.space_group_name_H-M   'P 1'
#
loop_
_entity.id
_entity.type
_entity.pdbx_description
1 polymer ?
#
loop_
_entity_poly.entity_id
_entity_poly.type
_entity_poly.pdbx_seq_one_letter_code
_entity_poly.pdbx_strand_id
1 'polypeptide(L)'
;MEHMSRNRVILISVVVGVLGIVVGVLIGYFSRGASSGEFADFLSEGHAWVAEALRDEIRADNIRDNLRYLTSGPHLAGTPESKAYADWVLQKWREQGLDDAYVTDYNILLSYPDRESPSYIALLDGSGTERFRTAVFEKAVDAETEEWLSSIVQPFNAYSAPGTVEVGAGPH
;
A
#
# COMPACT_ATOMS: atom_id res chain seq x y z
N MET A 1 -33.03 -12.96 -51.45
CA MET A 1 -32.50 -13.41 -50.15
C MET A 1 -32.59 -14.92 -50.14
N GLU A 2 -31.48 -15.60 -50.42
CA GLU A 2 -31.42 -17.04 -50.59
C GLU A 2 -31.54 -17.72 -49.22
N HIS A 3 -32.60 -18.51 -49.01
CA HIS A 3 -32.86 -19.21 -47.75
C HIS A 3 -31.79 -20.30 -47.56
N MET A 4 -30.78 -20.03 -46.73
CA MET A 4 -29.83 -21.06 -46.31
C MET A 4 -30.58 -22.16 -45.55
N SER A 5 -30.37 -23.42 -45.94
CA SER A 5 -30.97 -24.56 -45.24
C SER A 5 -30.45 -24.66 -43.81
N ARG A 6 -31.31 -25.09 -42.89
CA ARG A 6 -31.00 -25.23 -41.44
C ARG A 6 -29.68 -25.96 -41.18
N ASN A 7 -29.35 -26.95 -42.00
CA ASN A 7 -28.12 -27.73 -41.89
C ASN A 7 -26.87 -26.91 -42.25
N ARG A 8 -26.95 -25.99 -43.23
CA ARG A 8 -25.86 -25.07 -43.57
C ARG A 8 -25.61 -24.06 -42.45
N VAL A 9 -26.68 -23.56 -41.82
CA VAL A 9 -26.57 -22.65 -40.67
C VAL A 9 -25.90 -23.34 -39.49
N ILE A 10 -26.29 -24.59 -39.17
CA ILE A 10 -25.65 -25.38 -38.11
C ILE A 10 -24.17 -25.62 -38.42
N LEU A 11 -23.84 -25.98 -39.67
CA LEU A 11 -22.45 -26.25 -40.07
C LEU A 11 -21.57 -25.00 -39.95
N ILE A 12 -22.07 -23.84 -40.40
CA ILE A 12 -21.36 -22.55 -40.28
C ILE A 12 -21.16 -22.18 -38.81
N SER A 13 -22.19 -22.33 -37.96
CA SER A 13 -22.07 -22.05 -36.53
C SER A 13 -21.03 -22.93 -35.83
N VAL A 14 -20.94 -24.21 -36.19
CA VAL A 14 -19.92 -25.13 -35.65
C VAL A 14 -18.52 -24.70 -36.11
N VAL A 15 -18.33 -24.35 -37.38
CA VAL A 15 -17.03 -23.91 -37.90
C VAL A 15 -16.58 -22.60 -37.25
N VAL A 16 -17.47 -21.63 -37.08
CA VAL A 16 -17.18 -20.37 -36.39
C VAL A 16 -16.84 -20.62 -34.92
N GLY A 17 -17.56 -21.52 -34.25
CA GLY A 17 -17.28 -21.92 -32.87
C GLY A 17 -15.89 -22.52 -32.70
N VAL A 18 -15.50 -23.44 -33.60
CA VAL A 18 -14.16 -24.07 -33.57
C VAL A 18 -13.07 -23.04 -33.86
N LEU A 19 -13.26 -22.15 -34.83
CA LEU A 19 -12.32 -21.06 -35.10
C LEU A 19 -12.16 -20.11 -33.91
N GLY A 20 -13.27 -19.77 -33.23
CA GLY A 20 -13.23 -18.95 -32.03
C GLY A 20 -12.43 -19.59 -30.89
N ILE A 21 -12.58 -20.91 -30.70
CA ILE A 21 -11.81 -21.66 -29.69
C ILE A 21 -10.32 -21.69 -30.05
N VAL A 22 -9.97 -21.95 -31.32
CA VAL A 22 -8.57 -21.96 -31.77
C VAL A 22 -7.93 -20.59 -31.60
N VAL A 23 -8.61 -19.52 -31.98
CA VAL A 23 -8.13 -18.14 -31.78
C VAL A 23 -8.00 -17.81 -30.29
N GLY A 24 -8.98 -18.20 -29.46
CA GLY A 24 -8.91 -18.02 -28.01
C GLY A 24 -7.74 -18.76 -27.37
N VAL A 25 -7.45 -19.99 -27.81
CA VAL A 25 -6.28 -20.77 -27.37
C VAL A 25 -4.98 -20.12 -27.83
N LEU A 26 -4.90 -19.64 -29.07
CA LEU A 26 -3.72 -18.95 -29.58
C LEU A 26 -3.48 -17.65 -28.82
N ILE A 27 -4.50 -16.82 -28.62
CA ILE A 27 -4.41 -15.59 -27.83
C ILE A 27 -3.99 -15.92 -26.40
N GLY A 28 -4.60 -16.92 -25.75
CA GLY A 28 -4.23 -17.34 -24.40
C GLY A 28 -2.80 -17.90 -24.31
N TYR A 29 -2.33 -18.59 -25.35
CA TYR A 29 -0.97 -19.13 -25.44
C TYR A 29 0.07 -18.02 -25.62
N PHE A 30 -0.19 -17.05 -26.50
CA PHE A 30 0.73 -15.94 -26.78
C PHE A 30 0.65 -14.78 -25.77
N SER A 31 -0.44 -14.66 -24.99
CA SER A 31 -0.58 -13.62 -23.95
C SER A 31 0.20 -13.91 -22.66
N ARG A 32 0.80 -15.11 -22.51
CA ARG A 32 1.53 -15.50 -21.29
C ARG A 32 2.84 -14.73 -21.03
N GLY A 33 3.31 -13.92 -21.97
CA GLY A 33 4.60 -13.21 -21.86
C GLY A 33 4.52 -11.76 -21.38
N ALA A 34 3.35 -11.19 -21.10
CA ALA A 34 3.21 -9.73 -20.99
C ALA A 34 3.13 -9.16 -19.56
N SER A 35 3.10 -9.96 -18.49
CA SER A 35 2.87 -9.43 -17.13
C SER A 35 3.84 -9.89 -16.05
N SER A 36 5.00 -10.45 -16.43
CA SER A 36 6.06 -10.83 -15.48
C SER A 36 7.46 -10.37 -15.92
N GLY A 37 7.52 -9.44 -16.89
CA GLY A 37 8.69 -9.16 -17.72
C GLY A 37 9.92 -8.65 -16.98
N GLU A 38 9.85 -7.58 -16.19
CA GLU A 38 11.08 -6.90 -15.78
C GLU A 38 11.93 -7.66 -14.74
N PHE A 39 11.30 -8.25 -13.73
CA PHE A 39 12.04 -9.02 -12.71
C PHE A 39 12.46 -10.41 -13.22
N ALA A 40 11.61 -11.07 -14.02
CA ALA A 40 11.95 -12.36 -14.60
C ALA A 40 12.98 -12.22 -15.73
N ASP A 41 12.92 -11.16 -16.53
CA ASP A 41 13.92 -10.88 -17.57
C ASP A 41 15.28 -10.54 -16.93
N PHE A 42 15.32 -9.74 -15.85
CA PHE A 42 16.54 -9.51 -15.06
C PHE A 42 17.14 -10.82 -14.52
N LEU A 43 16.31 -11.72 -13.99
CA LEU A 43 16.76 -13.04 -13.54
C LEU A 43 17.13 -13.99 -14.68
N SER A 44 16.61 -13.76 -15.90
CA SER A 44 16.93 -14.54 -17.10
C SER A 44 18.21 -14.09 -17.81
N GLU A 45 18.56 -12.80 -17.69
CA GLU A 45 19.86 -12.26 -18.11
C GLU A 45 20.97 -12.68 -17.13
N GLY A 46 20.63 -12.93 -15.87
CA GLY A 46 21.49 -13.57 -14.89
C GLY A 46 21.64 -15.07 -15.14
N HIS A 47 22.85 -15.61 -14.89
CA HIS A 47 23.02 -17.06 -14.88
C HIS A 47 22.07 -17.69 -13.85
N ALA A 48 21.30 -18.72 -14.24
CA ALA A 48 20.27 -19.35 -13.40
C ALA A 48 20.72 -19.71 -11.97
N TRP A 49 22.02 -19.95 -11.76
CA TRP A 49 22.59 -20.21 -10.43
C TRP A 49 22.54 -18.99 -9.48
N VAL A 50 22.59 -17.76 -10.01
CA VAL A 50 22.50 -16.51 -9.21
C VAL A 50 21.11 -16.38 -8.61
N ALA A 51 20.07 -16.66 -9.41
CA ALA A 51 18.69 -16.63 -8.96
C ALA A 51 18.45 -17.67 -7.85
N GLU A 52 18.98 -18.89 -8.02
CA GLU A 52 18.88 -19.93 -6.98
C GLU A 52 19.65 -19.55 -5.72
N ALA A 53 20.88 -19.07 -5.84
CA ALA A 53 21.69 -18.64 -4.70
C ALA A 53 21.01 -17.50 -3.91
N LEU A 54 20.43 -16.52 -4.60
CA LEU A 54 19.70 -15.44 -3.95
C LEU A 54 18.46 -15.97 -3.21
N ARG A 55 17.71 -16.87 -3.85
CA ARG A 55 16.53 -17.49 -3.26
C ARG A 55 16.87 -18.25 -1.98
N ASP A 56 17.96 -19.01 -1.98
CA ASP A 56 18.41 -19.80 -0.84
C ASP A 56 18.90 -18.93 0.35
N GLU A 57 19.44 -17.74 0.07
CA GLU A 57 19.90 -16.79 1.10
C GLU A 57 18.76 -15.96 1.72
N ILE A 58 17.58 -15.85 1.07
CA ILE A 58 16.42 -15.16 1.64
C ILE A 58 15.81 -16.00 2.77
N ARG A 59 16.14 -15.64 4.01
CA ARG A 59 15.65 -16.34 5.21
C ARG A 59 14.49 -15.63 5.89
N ALA A 60 13.44 -16.38 6.21
CA ALA A 60 12.26 -15.87 6.92
C ALA A 60 12.58 -15.29 8.30
N ASP A 61 13.57 -15.82 9.01
CA ASP A 61 13.99 -15.31 10.32
C ASP A 61 14.60 -13.91 10.22
N ASN A 62 15.41 -13.65 9.19
CA ASN A 62 15.95 -12.30 8.96
C ASN A 62 14.83 -11.29 8.66
N ILE A 63 13.82 -11.71 7.87
CA ILE A 63 12.64 -10.87 7.58
C ILE A 63 11.87 -10.57 8.87
N ARG A 64 11.66 -11.58 9.72
CA ARG A 64 10.99 -11.45 11.02
C ARG A 64 11.71 -10.46 11.94
N ASP A 65 13.03 -10.59 12.06
CA ASP A 65 13.82 -9.75 12.96
C ASP A 65 13.90 -8.30 12.46
N ASN A 66 14.07 -8.10 11.14
CA ASN A 66 14.01 -6.78 10.52
C ASN A 66 12.63 -6.13 10.74
N LEU A 67 11.55 -6.87 10.53
CA LEU A 67 10.19 -6.37 10.75
C LEU A 67 10.00 -5.97 12.21
N ARG A 68 10.39 -6.83 13.17
CA ARG A 68 10.29 -6.54 14.60
C ARG A 68 11.01 -5.26 14.99
N TYR A 69 12.19 -4.99 14.42
CA TYR A 69 12.90 -3.74 14.68
C TYR A 69 12.20 -2.53 14.04
N LEU A 70 11.86 -2.62 12.75
CA LEU A 70 11.25 -1.51 12.00
C LEU A 70 9.84 -1.13 12.50
N THR A 71 9.15 -2.02 13.21
CA THR A 71 7.84 -1.76 13.83
C THR A 71 7.91 -1.52 15.33
N SER A 72 9.10 -1.36 15.92
CA SER A 72 9.25 -1.22 17.38
C SER A 72 8.79 0.14 17.93
N GLY A 73 8.43 1.08 17.07
CA GLY A 73 7.87 2.36 17.46
C GLY A 73 7.35 3.16 16.27
N PRO A 74 6.61 4.27 16.51
CA PRO A 74 6.09 5.13 15.45
C PRO A 74 7.22 5.81 14.68
N HIS A 75 7.08 5.89 13.36
CA HIS A 75 8.10 6.46 12.46
C HIS A 75 7.47 7.38 11.41
N LEU A 76 6.68 8.34 11.88
CA LEU A 76 6.02 9.31 11.02
C LEU A 76 7.06 10.12 10.23
N ALA A 77 6.81 10.34 8.94
CA ALA A 77 7.75 11.07 8.08
C ALA A 77 8.13 12.42 8.73
N GLY A 78 9.40 12.83 8.60
CA GLY A 78 9.89 14.10 9.12
C GLY A 78 10.15 14.15 10.63
N THR A 79 9.94 13.06 11.37
CA THR A 79 10.28 13.00 12.81
C THR A 79 11.70 12.45 13.06
N PRO A 80 12.31 12.73 14.23
CA PRO A 80 13.60 12.16 14.60
C PRO A 80 13.63 10.63 14.58
N GLU A 81 12.53 9.98 14.94
CA GLU A 81 12.41 8.51 14.96
C GLU A 81 12.47 7.95 13.53
N SER A 82 11.75 8.56 12.59
CA SER A 82 11.81 8.18 11.16
C SER A 82 13.24 8.29 10.61
N LYS A 83 13.99 9.33 11.01
CA LYS A 83 15.41 9.47 10.66
C LYS A 83 16.26 8.35 11.25
N ALA A 84 16.05 7.98 12.53
CA ALA A 84 16.81 6.91 13.16
C ALA A 84 16.65 5.57 12.42
N TYR A 85 15.44 5.25 11.96
CA TYR A 85 15.21 4.06 11.12
C TYR A 85 15.89 4.16 9.74
N ALA A 86 15.89 5.33 9.11
CA ALA A 86 16.61 5.54 7.85
C ALA A 86 18.13 5.34 8.03
N ASP A 87 18.71 5.87 9.12
CA ASP A 87 20.12 5.68 9.47
C ASP A 87 20.43 4.19 9.74
N TRP A 88 19.51 3.45 10.37
CA TRP A 88 19.66 2.01 10.58
C TRP A 88 19.66 1.23 9.26
N VAL A 89 18.77 1.55 8.31
CA VAL A 89 18.76 0.93 6.97
C VAL A 89 20.07 1.23 6.24
N LEU A 90 20.54 2.48 6.28
CA LEU A 90 21.81 2.89 5.71
C LEU A 90 22.97 2.06 6.29
N GLN A 91 22.99 1.85 7.62
CA GLN A 91 24.00 1.01 8.26
C GLN A 91 23.92 -0.43 7.77
N LYS A 92 22.72 -1.03 7.69
CA LYS A 92 22.52 -2.41 7.22
C LYS A 92 23.02 -2.61 5.80
N TRP A 93 22.73 -1.67 4.91
CA TRP A 93 23.19 -1.71 3.53
C TRP A 93 24.72 -1.68 3.41
N ARG A 94 25.38 -0.84 4.22
CA ARG A 94 26.85 -0.80 4.28
C ARG A 94 27.44 -2.09 4.84
N GLU A 95 26.85 -2.63 5.91
CA GLU A 95 27.27 -3.91 6.50
C GLU A 95 27.13 -5.08 5.53
N GLN A 96 26.13 -5.04 4.65
CA GLN A 96 25.87 -6.06 3.63
C GLN A 96 26.76 -5.91 2.38
N GLY A 97 27.60 -4.88 2.32
CA GLY A 97 28.60 -4.71 1.26
C GLY A 97 28.10 -3.97 0.03
N LEU A 98 27.05 -3.16 0.12
CA LEU A 98 26.73 -2.21 -0.96
C LEU A 98 27.85 -1.16 -1.08
N ASP A 99 28.34 -0.94 -2.29
CA ASP A 99 29.45 -0.02 -2.57
C ASP A 99 29.08 1.43 -2.21
N ASP A 100 27.86 1.86 -2.59
CA ASP A 100 27.36 3.22 -2.35
C ASP A 100 26.01 3.19 -1.63
N ALA A 101 25.96 3.83 -0.46
CA ALA A 101 24.73 4.07 0.28
C ALA A 101 24.80 5.40 1.04
N TYR A 102 23.77 6.24 0.88
CA TYR A 102 23.66 7.56 1.48
C TYR A 102 22.19 7.95 1.70
N VAL A 103 21.95 8.83 2.69
CA VAL A 103 20.64 9.49 2.88
C VAL A 103 20.61 10.76 2.05
N THR A 104 19.50 11.02 1.37
CA THR A 104 19.27 12.26 0.63
C THR A 104 18.08 12.99 1.24
N ASP A 105 18.31 14.22 1.67
CA ASP A 105 17.29 15.03 2.31
C ASP A 105 16.57 15.94 1.30
N TYR A 106 15.27 16.10 1.48
CA TYR A 106 14.45 17.04 0.71
C TYR A 106 13.61 17.89 1.66
N ASN A 107 13.55 19.18 1.37
CA ASN A 107 12.64 20.09 2.05
C ASN A 107 11.28 20.04 1.35
N ILE A 108 10.37 19.22 1.89
CA ILE A 108 9.01 19.05 1.38
C ILE A 108 7.99 19.60 2.40
N LEU A 109 6.85 20.05 1.89
CA LEU A 109 5.73 20.44 2.74
C LEU A 109 5.12 19.18 3.36
N LEU A 110 5.15 19.08 4.69
CA LEU A 110 4.45 18.06 5.46
C LEU A 110 3.26 18.67 6.19
N SER A 111 2.30 17.82 6.56
CA SER A 111 1.10 18.20 7.31
C SER A 111 1.02 17.35 8.57
N TYR A 112 0.86 18.00 9.73
CA TYR A 112 0.64 17.35 11.02
C TYR A 112 -0.58 17.98 11.71
N PRO A 113 -1.30 17.23 12.55
CA PRO A 113 -2.34 17.80 13.40
C PRO A 113 -1.71 18.63 14.52
N ASP A 114 -2.46 19.62 15.00
CA ASP A 114 -2.09 20.36 16.19
C ASP A 114 -2.30 19.48 17.43
N ARG A 115 -1.22 19.22 18.18
CA ARG A 115 -1.27 18.38 19.38
C ARG A 115 -1.98 19.08 20.54
N GLU A 116 -1.91 20.41 20.62
CA GLU A 116 -2.52 21.21 21.67
C GLU A 116 -4.00 21.51 21.37
N SER A 117 -4.34 21.62 20.08
CA SER A 117 -5.71 21.86 19.61
C SER A 117 -6.21 20.74 18.68
N PRO A 118 -6.58 19.56 19.25
CA PRO A 118 -7.04 18.42 18.48
C PRO A 118 -8.27 18.67 17.61
N SER A 119 -8.26 18.05 16.43
CA SER A 119 -9.46 17.95 15.60
C SER A 119 -10.43 16.91 16.17
N TYR A 120 -11.73 17.21 16.13
CA TYR A 120 -12.79 16.27 16.50
C TYR A 120 -14.08 16.58 15.74
N ILE A 121 -15.00 15.62 15.75
CA ILE A 121 -16.36 15.79 15.25
C ILE A 121 -17.32 15.72 16.44
N ALA A 122 -18.32 16.60 16.47
CA ALA A 122 -19.33 16.63 17.51
C ALA A 122 -20.75 16.64 16.94
N LEU A 123 -21.69 16.09 17.70
CA LEU A 123 -23.12 16.24 17.46
C LEU A 123 -23.66 17.30 18.42
N LEU A 124 -24.28 18.35 17.86
CA LEU A 124 -24.89 19.42 18.63
C LEU A 124 -26.40 19.19 18.73
N ASP A 125 -27.01 19.62 19.84
CA ASP A 125 -28.47 19.73 19.92
C ASP A 125 -28.99 21.05 19.35
N GLY A 126 -30.32 21.25 19.38
CA GLY A 126 -30.96 22.47 18.88
C GLY A 126 -30.61 23.77 19.63
N SER A 127 -29.87 23.69 20.76
CA SER A 127 -29.33 24.84 21.48
C SER A 127 -27.85 25.12 21.16
N GLY A 128 -27.23 24.32 20.28
CA GLY A 128 -25.80 24.37 19.99
C GLY A 128 -24.94 23.68 21.05
N THR A 129 -25.53 22.89 21.96
CA THR A 129 -24.78 22.19 23.01
C THR A 129 -24.27 20.85 22.49
N GLU A 130 -22.97 20.56 22.68
CA GLU A 130 -22.38 19.26 22.36
C GLU A 130 -23.06 18.12 23.14
N ARG A 131 -23.60 17.14 22.43
CA ARG A 131 -24.18 15.90 22.98
C ARG A 131 -23.29 14.68 22.77
N PHE A 132 -22.42 14.76 21.78
CA PHE A 132 -21.45 13.72 21.47
C PHE A 132 -20.19 14.36 20.90
N ARG A 133 -19.05 13.73 21.17
CA ARG A 133 -17.73 14.11 20.65
C ARG A 133 -16.96 12.84 20.29
N THR A 134 -16.29 12.83 19.14
CA THR A 134 -15.39 11.74 18.75
C THR A 134 -14.17 11.68 19.67
N ALA A 135 -13.60 10.48 19.84
CA ALA A 135 -12.32 10.34 20.50
C ALA A 135 -11.22 11.06 19.71
N VAL A 136 -10.32 11.75 20.42
CA VAL A 136 -9.20 12.49 19.84
C VAL A 136 -8.00 11.58 19.58
N PHE A 137 -7.84 10.54 20.39
CA PHE A 137 -6.81 9.52 20.24
C PHE A 137 -7.46 8.14 20.27
N GLU A 138 -6.79 7.19 19.63
CA GLU A 138 -7.12 5.77 19.77
C GLU A 138 -6.76 5.28 21.18
N LYS A 139 -7.45 4.24 21.63
CA LYS A 139 -7.07 3.54 22.85
C LYS A 139 -5.89 2.64 22.53
N ALA A 140 -4.94 2.51 23.46
CA ALA A 140 -3.89 1.51 23.34
C ALA A 140 -4.50 0.11 23.19
N VAL A 141 -3.92 -0.68 22.30
CA VAL A 141 -4.34 -2.06 22.04
C VAL A 141 -3.65 -3.02 23.01
N ASP A 142 -2.43 -2.69 23.42
CA ASP A 142 -1.59 -3.42 24.37
C ASP A 142 -0.67 -2.46 25.15
N ALA A 143 0.08 -3.01 26.11
CA ALA A 143 1.00 -2.25 26.97
C ALA A 143 2.13 -1.57 26.18
N GLU A 144 2.59 -2.17 25.09
CA GLU A 144 3.64 -1.61 24.23
C GLU A 144 3.11 -0.36 23.49
N THR A 145 1.90 -0.44 22.94
CA THR A 145 1.22 0.70 22.31
C THR A 145 0.97 1.83 23.31
N GLU A 146 0.69 1.50 24.58
CA GLU A 146 0.48 2.47 25.66
C GLU A 146 1.72 3.33 25.92
N GLU A 147 2.92 2.76 25.83
CA GLU A 147 4.19 3.49 25.95
C GLU A 147 4.35 4.53 24.83
N TRP A 148 3.89 4.22 23.62
CA TRP A 148 4.04 5.06 22.43
C TRP A 148 2.92 6.08 22.21
N LEU A 149 1.82 6.03 22.96
CA LEU A 149 0.67 6.92 22.77
C LEU A 149 1.06 8.41 22.79
N SER A 150 2.06 8.78 23.60
CA SER A 150 2.54 10.16 23.69
C SER A 150 3.24 10.65 22.40
N SER A 151 3.80 9.73 21.61
CA SER A 151 4.52 10.01 20.35
C SER A 151 3.62 9.88 19.12
N ILE A 152 2.56 9.08 19.18
CA ILE A 152 1.58 8.90 18.10
C ILE A 152 0.79 10.19 17.88
N VAL A 153 0.63 10.62 16.62
CA VAL A 153 -0.21 11.77 16.28
C VAL A 153 -1.69 11.38 16.31
N GLN A 154 -2.56 12.36 16.56
CA GLN A 154 -4.01 12.16 16.48
C GLN A 154 -4.43 11.72 15.07
N PRO A 155 -5.52 10.96 14.92
CA PRO A 155 -6.09 10.67 13.61
C PRO A 155 -6.45 11.97 12.89
N PHE A 156 -5.96 12.15 11.68
CA PHE A 156 -6.18 13.35 10.86
C PHE A 156 -6.08 13.02 9.38
N ASN A 157 -6.60 13.91 8.53
CA ASN A 157 -6.38 13.86 7.10
C ASN A 157 -5.30 14.88 6.71
N ALA A 158 -4.16 14.41 6.23
CA ALA A 158 -3.06 15.29 5.85
C ALA A 158 -3.48 16.29 4.76
N TYR A 159 -3.03 17.54 4.89
CA TYR A 159 -3.31 18.66 4.00
C TYR A 159 -4.78 19.14 3.98
N SER A 160 -5.63 18.69 4.91
CA SER A 160 -6.96 19.27 5.07
C SER A 160 -6.88 20.75 5.44
N ALA A 161 -7.82 21.56 4.94
CA ALA A 161 -7.91 22.95 5.33
C ALA A 161 -8.33 23.06 6.81
N PRO A 162 -7.72 23.96 7.60
CA PRO A 162 -8.15 24.20 8.97
C PRO A 162 -9.49 24.95 8.99
N GLY A 163 -10.39 24.55 9.87
CA GLY A 163 -11.65 25.25 10.09
C GLY A 163 -12.68 24.43 10.84
N THR A 164 -13.68 25.12 11.40
CA THR A 164 -14.85 24.51 12.02
C THR A 164 -16.05 24.74 11.11
N VAL A 165 -16.74 23.66 10.74
CA VAL A 165 -17.94 23.70 9.90
C VAL A 165 -19.07 23.00 10.65
N GLU A 166 -20.26 23.61 10.62
CA GLU A 166 -21.49 23.06 11.19
C GLU A 166 -22.52 22.86 10.07
N VAL A 167 -23.24 21.74 10.10
CA VAL A 167 -24.35 21.47 9.19
C VAL A 167 -25.57 20.99 9.98
N GLY A 168 -26.72 21.61 9.73
CA GLY A 168 -27.98 21.16 10.30
C GLY A 168 -28.49 19.92 9.58
N ALA A 169 -29.00 18.94 10.32
CA ALA A 169 -29.87 17.92 9.73
C ALA A 169 -31.12 18.66 9.23
N GLY A 170 -31.33 18.70 7.91
CA GLY A 170 -32.52 19.30 7.32
C GLY A 170 -33.81 18.68 7.86
N PRO A 171 -34.97 19.34 7.66
CA PRO A 171 -36.24 18.80 8.15
C PRO A 171 -36.53 17.45 7.47
N HIS A 172 -36.53 16.38 8.27
CA HIS A 172 -37.11 15.08 7.92
C HIS A 172 -38.36 14.86 8.77
#